data_AF-A0A5D2TDQ6-F1
#
_entry.id   AF-A0A5D2TDQ6-F1
#
_cell.length_a   1.000
_cell.length_b   1.000
_cell.length_c   1.000
_cell.angle_alpha   90.00
_cell.angle_beta   90.00
_cell.angle_gamma   90.00
#
_symmetry.space_group_name_H-M   'P 1'
#
loop_
_entity.id
_entity.type
_entity.pdbx_description
1 polymer ?
#
loop_
_entity_poly.entity_id
_entity_poly.type
_entity_poly.pdbx_seq_one_letter_code
_entity_poly.pdbx_strand_id
1 'polypeptide(L)'
;MTSNGESSSRRNATSADAEQKQLSPLSIITLQNIKNRPYQKSNRKLPGGAVRYFDNNDPHYSWLLDGWLAEERRVPSGRLYRYYYDLVGRQYRTKIKVLCAWEKMGVIFIHP
;
A
#
# COMPACT_ATOMS: atom_id res chain seq x y z
N MET A 1 -6.26 -3.50 -54.76
CA MET A 1 -5.64 -2.37 -54.03
C MET A 1 -6.79 -1.69 -53.28
N THR A 2 -6.94 -1.63 -51.96
CA THR A 2 -6.12 -1.93 -50.77
C THR A 2 -7.13 -2.08 -49.60
N SER A 3 -6.93 -3.07 -48.72
CA SER A 3 -7.68 -3.19 -47.45
C SER A 3 -7.01 -2.36 -46.36
N ASN A 4 -7.78 -1.55 -45.63
CA ASN A 4 -7.40 -1.02 -44.31
C ASN A 4 -8.62 -1.27 -43.42
N GLY A 5 -8.63 -2.16 -42.42
CA GLY A 5 -7.57 -2.39 -41.45
C GLY A 5 -7.98 -1.67 -40.16
N GLU A 6 -8.89 -2.29 -39.40
CA GLU A 6 -9.26 -1.85 -38.06
C GLU A 6 -8.00 -1.73 -37.19
N SER A 7 -7.85 -0.62 -36.47
CA SER A 7 -6.97 -0.56 -35.31
C SER A 7 -7.58 0.38 -34.28
N SER A 8 -8.46 -0.20 -33.48
CA SER A 8 -8.84 0.32 -32.16
C SER A 8 -7.59 0.36 -31.29
N SER A 9 -6.92 1.51 -31.28
CA SER A 9 -5.78 1.78 -30.41
C SER A 9 -6.28 1.98 -28.98
N ARG A 10 -6.43 0.87 -28.26
CA ARG A 10 -6.26 0.85 -26.80
C ARG A 10 -4.77 1.00 -26.52
N ARG A 11 -4.38 2.03 -25.76
CA ARG A 11 -3.14 2.23 -24.96
C ARG A 11 -2.98 3.75 -24.75
N ASN A 12 -2.73 4.33 -23.59
CA ASN A 12 -2.46 3.88 -22.23
C ASN A 12 -2.87 5.04 -21.33
N ALA A 13 -3.79 4.81 -20.38
CA ALA A 13 -4.00 5.78 -19.32
C ALA A 13 -2.76 5.75 -18.42
N THR A 14 -1.85 6.70 -18.63
CA THR A 14 -0.72 7.01 -17.75
C THR A 14 -1.28 7.33 -16.37
N SER A 15 -1.45 6.30 -15.54
CA SER A 15 -1.97 6.37 -14.18
C SER A 15 -0.83 6.75 -13.22
N ALA A 16 -0.08 7.78 -13.60
CA ALA A 16 0.96 8.40 -12.79
C ALA A 16 0.40 9.51 -11.88
N ASP A 17 -0.72 10.12 -12.28
CA ASP A 17 -1.41 11.19 -11.52
C ASP A 17 -2.76 10.73 -10.96
N ALA A 18 -2.87 9.47 -10.51
CA ALA A 18 -3.87 9.19 -9.49
C ALA A 18 -3.39 9.95 -8.25
N GLU A 19 -4.03 11.08 -7.93
CA GLU A 19 -3.80 11.89 -6.73
C GLU A 19 -3.32 10.97 -5.60
N GLN A 20 -2.03 11.08 -5.26
CA GLN A 20 -1.54 10.39 -4.08
C GLN A 20 -2.24 11.06 -2.91
N LYS A 21 -3.33 10.44 -2.44
CA LYS A 21 -4.04 10.88 -1.25
C LYS A 21 -3.02 11.18 -0.17
N GLN A 22 -3.06 12.41 0.31
CA GLN A 22 -2.08 12.90 1.26
C GLN A 22 -2.22 12.09 2.56
N LEU A 23 -1.13 11.42 2.96
CA LEU A 23 -1.08 10.67 4.21
C LEU A 23 -1.25 11.63 5.41
N SER A 24 -1.84 11.13 6.48
CA SER A 24 -1.94 11.83 7.76
C SER A 24 -0.54 12.13 8.33
N PRO A 25 -0.38 13.14 9.20
CA PRO A 25 0.90 13.44 9.84
C PRO A 25 1.52 12.24 10.57
N LEU A 26 0.71 11.44 11.27
CA LEU A 26 1.19 10.22 11.93
C LEU A 26 1.64 9.17 10.92
N SER A 27 0.88 9.00 9.84
CA SER A 27 1.24 8.10 8.74
C SER A 27 2.55 8.49 8.06
N ILE A 28 2.85 9.79 7.95
CA ILE A 28 4.14 10.27 7.43
C ILE A 28 5.29 9.85 8.35
N ILE A 29 5.14 9.97 9.67
CA ILE A 29 6.14 9.54 10.65
C ILE A 29 6.36 8.02 10.55
N THR A 30 5.27 7.24 10.48
CA THR A 30 5.34 5.79 10.29
C THR A 30 6.06 5.43 8.99
N LEU A 31 5.78 6.13 7.90
CA LEU A 31 6.47 5.92 6.61
C LEU A 31 7.97 6.19 6.71
N GLN A 32 8.39 7.20 7.48
CA GLN A 32 9.81 7.46 7.75
C GLN A 32 10.45 6.31 8.52
N ASN A 33 9.80 5.80 9.58
CA ASN A 33 10.27 4.64 10.35
C ASN A 33 10.46 3.40 9.45
N ILE A 34 9.49 3.14 8.58
CA ILE A 34 9.52 2.07 7.59
C ILE A 34 10.67 2.27 6.57
N LYS A 35 10.93 3.51 6.13
CA LYS A 35 12.02 3.83 5.19
C LYS A 35 13.41 3.71 5.80
N ASN A 36 13.53 4.02 7.09
CA ASN A 36 14.80 4.03 7.82
C ASN A 36 15.28 2.63 8.21
N ARG A 37 14.42 1.59 8.17
CA ARG A 37 14.82 0.21 8.49
C ARG A 37 15.84 -0.37 7.50
N PRO A 38 16.98 -0.91 7.98
CA PRO A 38 18.05 -1.44 7.12
C PRO A 38 17.57 -2.62 6.25
N TYR A 39 16.83 -3.57 6.83
CA TYR A 39 16.35 -4.77 6.12
C TYR A 39 15.32 -4.50 5.01
N GLN A 40 14.70 -3.33 4.98
CA GLN A 40 13.68 -3.00 3.97
C GLN A 40 14.23 -2.20 2.79
N LYS A 41 15.46 -1.71 2.86
CA LYS A 41 16.10 -1.01 1.73
C LYS A 41 16.39 -1.95 0.56
N SER A 42 16.77 -3.19 0.83
CA SER A 42 17.09 -4.18 -0.22
C SER A 42 15.85 -4.67 -0.97
N ASN A 43 14.74 -4.87 -0.25
CA ASN A 43 13.57 -5.50 -0.85
C ASN A 43 12.77 -4.60 -1.78
N ARG A 44 12.87 -3.26 -1.72
CA ARG A 44 11.94 -2.33 -2.41
C ARG A 44 12.12 -2.19 -3.92
N LYS A 45 13.30 -2.48 -4.46
CA LYS A 45 13.63 -2.19 -5.86
C LYS A 45 13.60 -3.44 -6.73
N LEU A 46 12.41 -3.98 -6.99
CA LEU A 46 12.24 -4.88 -8.13
C LEU A 46 12.01 -4.02 -9.38
N PRO A 47 12.85 -4.13 -10.43
CA PRO A 47 12.65 -3.40 -11.67
C PRO A 47 11.25 -3.66 -12.22
N GLY A 48 10.53 -2.60 -12.59
CA GLY A 48 9.15 -2.70 -13.09
C GLY A 48 8.06 -2.93 -12.03
N GLY A 49 8.43 -2.99 -10.74
CA GLY A 49 7.46 -3.02 -9.64
C GLY A 49 7.04 -1.61 -9.19
N ALA A 50 5.82 -1.48 -8.68
CA ALA A 50 5.31 -0.27 -8.05
C ALA A 50 4.99 -0.52 -6.58
N VAL A 51 5.29 0.46 -5.72
CA VAL A 51 4.96 0.44 -4.30
C VAL A 51 4.16 1.70 -3.97
N ARG A 52 3.00 1.53 -3.33
CA ARG A 52 2.14 2.61 -2.84
C ARG A 52 1.83 2.39 -1.37
N TYR A 53 1.67 3.49 -0.64
CA TYR A 53 1.31 3.46 0.78
C TYR A 53 -0.03 4.14 0.96
N PHE A 54 -0.86 3.57 1.84
CA PHE A 54 -2.19 4.06 2.16
C PHE A 54 -2.39 4.03 3.67
N ASP A 55 -3.12 5.01 4.19
CA ASP A 55 -3.59 5.02 5.58
C ASP A 55 -5.12 4.93 5.63
N ASN A 56 -5.69 5.19 6.79
CA ASN A 56 -7.12 5.12 7.04
C ASN A 56 -7.95 6.21 6.31
N ASN A 57 -7.34 7.20 5.66
CA ASN A 57 -8.05 8.16 4.79
C ASN A 57 -8.45 7.55 3.44
N ASP A 58 -7.89 6.38 3.10
CA ASP A 58 -8.32 5.60 1.97
C ASP A 58 -9.50 4.69 2.36
N PRO A 59 -10.63 4.72 1.64
CA PRO A 59 -11.80 3.88 1.95
C PRO A 59 -11.50 2.38 2.03
N HIS A 60 -10.51 1.89 1.29
CA HIS A 60 -10.12 0.47 1.28
C HIS A 60 -9.37 0.08 2.57
N TYR A 61 -8.84 1.07 3.28
CA TYR A 61 -8.01 0.92 4.47
C TYR A 61 -8.55 1.69 5.67
N SER A 62 -9.80 2.18 5.60
CA SER A 62 -10.50 2.88 6.68
C SER A 62 -10.62 2.11 7.99
N TRP A 63 -10.46 0.78 7.93
CA TRP A 63 -10.40 -0.08 9.11
C TRP A 63 -9.09 0.01 9.88
N LEU A 64 -8.02 0.61 9.33
CA LEU A 64 -6.76 0.83 10.01
C LEU A 64 -6.89 1.89 11.10
N LEU A 65 -6.19 1.67 12.22
CA LEU A 65 -6.00 2.71 13.23
C LEU A 65 -5.13 3.85 12.66
N ASP A 66 -5.30 5.05 13.22
CA ASP A 66 -4.50 6.20 12.80
C ASP A 66 -2.98 5.93 12.97
N GLY A 67 -2.20 6.42 12.02
CA GLY A 67 -0.77 6.17 11.91
C GLY A 67 -0.37 4.77 11.43
N TRP A 68 -1.30 3.81 11.30
CA TRP A 68 -1.01 2.54 10.63
C TRP A 68 -1.00 2.72 9.11
N LEU A 69 -0.16 1.93 8.44
CA LEU A 69 -0.01 1.99 6.99
C LEU A 69 -0.25 0.65 6.33
N ALA A 70 -0.91 0.66 5.18
CA ALA A 70 -0.88 -0.41 4.21
C ALA A 70 0.13 -0.10 3.10
N GLU A 71 0.96 -1.08 2.75
CA GLU A 71 1.82 -1.06 1.57
C GLU A 71 1.20 -2.00 0.52
N GLU A 72 0.89 -1.45 -0.64
CA GLU A 72 0.56 -2.23 -1.83
C GLU A 72 1.78 -2.32 -2.74
N ARG A 73 2.16 -3.55 -3.06
CA ARG A 73 3.29 -3.86 -3.92
C ARG A 73 2.83 -4.64 -5.14
N ARG A 74 2.86 -3.98 -6.29
CA ARG A 74 2.66 -4.62 -7.60
C ARG A 74 3.99 -5.05 -8.16
N VAL A 75 4.17 -6.34 -8.41
CA VAL A 75 5.35 -6.87 -9.10
C VAL A 75 5.10 -6.95 -10.61
N PRO A 76 6.15 -7.05 -11.45
CA PRO A 76 5.99 -7.10 -12.91
C PRO A 76 5.05 -8.20 -13.42
N SER A 77 4.91 -9.31 -12.68
CA SER A 77 3.97 -10.38 -13.02
C SER A 77 2.49 -10.02 -12.81
N GLY A 78 2.19 -8.80 -12.34
CA GLY A 78 0.84 -8.34 -12.04
C GLY A 78 0.32 -8.76 -10.65
N ARG A 79 1.04 -9.63 -9.93
CA ARG A 79 0.68 -9.99 -8.55
C ARG A 79 0.74 -8.76 -7.64
N LEU A 80 -0.28 -8.62 -6.79
CA LEU A 80 -0.40 -7.58 -5.79
C LEU A 80 -0.17 -8.18 -4.40
N TYR A 81 0.87 -7.74 -3.72
CA TYR A 81 1.12 -8.07 -2.33
C TYR A 81 0.70 -6.91 -1.44
N ARG A 82 0.14 -7.25 -0.27
CA ARG A 82 -0.26 -6.29 0.75
C ARG A 82 0.51 -6.55 2.03
N TYR A 83 1.05 -5.49 2.61
CA TYR A 83 1.69 -5.51 3.92
C TYR A 83 1.11 -4.39 4.76
N TYR A 84 1.16 -4.55 6.07
CA TYR A 84 0.68 -3.55 7.02
C TYR A 84 1.79 -3.20 7.99
N TYR A 85 1.75 -1.99 8.52
CA TYR A 85 2.76 -1.48 9.42
C TYR A 85 2.13 -0.74 10.59
N ASP A 86 2.66 -1.02 11.79
CA ASP A 86 2.37 -0.21 12.97
C ASP A 86 3.27 1.04 13.01
N LEU A 87 3.05 1.90 14.01
CA LEU A 87 3.73 3.19 14.17
C LEU A 87 5.26 3.05 14.33
N VAL A 88 5.76 1.90 14.79
CA VAL A 88 7.20 1.61 14.92
C VAL A 88 7.79 0.94 13.66
N GLY A 89 6.99 0.81 12.61
CA GLY A 89 7.37 0.21 11.34
C GLY A 89 7.52 -1.31 11.39
N ARG A 90 6.89 -2.00 12.36
CA ARG A 90 6.83 -3.46 12.36
C ARG A 90 5.86 -3.91 11.28
N GLN A 91 6.29 -4.87 10.47
CA GLN A 91 5.52 -5.37 9.34
C GLN A 91 4.60 -6.53 9.73
N TYR A 92 3.38 -6.53 9.20
CA TYR A 92 2.39 -7.59 9.29
C TYR A 92 1.96 -8.00 7.88
N ARG A 93 1.77 -9.30 7.65
CA ARG A 93 1.46 -9.85 6.31
C ARG A 93 -0.03 -9.99 6.04
N THR A 94 -0.87 -9.95 7.07
CA THR A 94 -2.31 -10.20 6.95
C THR A 94 -3.09 -9.30 7.89
N LYS A 95 -4.34 -9.00 7.53
CA LYS A 95 -5.30 -8.30 8.39
C LYS A 95 -5.47 -8.98 9.74
N ILE A 96 -5.54 -10.32 9.78
CA ILE A 96 -5.65 -11.09 11.03
C ILE A 96 -4.47 -10.78 11.97
N LYS A 97 -3.23 -10.73 11.45
CA LYS A 97 -2.06 -10.41 12.27
C LYS A 97 -2.09 -8.98 12.82
N VAL A 98 -2.69 -8.04 12.08
CA VAL A 98 -2.93 -6.66 12.55
C VAL A 98 -3.94 -6.67 13.71
N LEU A 99 -5.07 -7.33 13.53
CA LEU A 99 -6.10 -7.43 14.57
C LEU A 99 -5.58 -8.10 15.85
N CYS A 100 -4.81 -9.19 15.74
CA CYS A 100 -4.16 -9.81 16.90
C CYS A 100 -3.13 -8.89 17.59
N ALA A 101 -2.51 -7.95 16.86
CA ALA A 101 -1.61 -6.98 17.46
C ALA A 101 -2.38 -5.93 18.25
N TRP A 102 -3.51 -5.46 17.72
CA TRP A 102 -4.41 -4.52 18.40
C TRP A 102 -5.00 -5.10 19.67
N GLU A 103 -5.45 -6.36 19.62
CA GLU A 103 -5.93 -7.09 20.79
C GLU A 103 -4.88 -7.11 21.91
N LYS A 104 -3.62 -7.41 21.56
CA LYS A 104 -2.49 -7.39 22.52
C LYS A 104 -2.15 -5.99 23.05
N MET A 105 -2.49 -4.94 22.31
CA MET A 105 -2.34 -3.56 22.73
C MET A 105 -3.53 -3.06 23.56
N GLY A 106 -4.53 -3.90 23.83
CA GLY A 106 -5.74 -3.51 24.56
C GLY A 106 -6.73 -2.70 23.72
N VAL A 107 -6.61 -2.72 22.39
CA VAL A 107 -7.55 -2.05 21.49
C VAL A 107 -8.67 -3.01 21.13
N ILE A 108 -9.89 -2.65 21.50
CA ILE A 108 -11.10 -3.39 21.16
C ILE A 108 -11.69 -2.80 19.88
N PHE A 109 -11.78 -3.61 18.82
CA PHE A 109 -12.46 -3.21 17.59
C PHE A 109 -13.95 -3.54 17.71
N ILE A 110 -14.78 -2.51 17.87
CA ILE A 110 -16.25 -2.67 17.82
C ILE A 110 -16.67 -2.45 16.37
N HIS A 111 -17.13 -3.52 15.72
CA HIS A 111 -17.76 -3.41 14.41
C HIS A 111 -19.20 -2.91 14.62
N PRO A 112 -19.69 -1.92 13.83
CA PRO A 112 -21.11 -1.55 13.85
C PRO A 112 -22.01 -2.69 13.35
#